data_AF-A0A9E3TNN0-F1
#
_entry.id   AF-A0A9E3TNN0-F1
#
_cell.length_a   1.000
_cell.length_b   1.000
_cell.length_c   1.000
_cell.angle_alpha   90.00
_cell.angle_beta   90.00
_cell.angle_gamma   90.00
#
_symmetry.space_group_name_H-M   'P 1'
#
loop_
_entity.id
_entity.type
_entity.pdbx_description
1 polymer ?
#
loop_
_entity_poly.entity_id
_entity_poly.type
_entity_poly.pdbx_seq_one_letter_code
_entity_poly.pdbx_strand_id
1 'polypeptide(L)'
;MIQFRDFVPKMISEPRLFKAGEYESIEAALAAANSWIKEYEIKIVNVETVVLPNIWSRYEEGTSDVALGTSGEMPSYWHQFVRVWYRTG
;
A
#
# COMPACT_ATOMS: atom_id res chain seq x y z
N MET A 1 12.62 8.90 16.87
CA MET A 1 11.39 9.62 16.40
C MET A 1 10.35 8.60 15.92
N ILE A 2 9.10 8.98 15.60
CA ILE A 2 8.12 8.04 14.99
C ILE A 2 8.20 8.16 13.46
N GLN A 3 8.22 7.03 12.77
CA GLN A 3 8.17 6.92 11.32
C GLN A 3 7.17 5.84 10.91
N PHE A 4 6.83 5.75 9.62
CA PHE A 4 6.04 4.66 9.07
C PHE A 4 6.66 4.12 7.79
N ARG A 5 6.33 2.87 7.46
CA ARG A 5 6.63 2.25 6.18
C ARG A 5 5.42 1.49 5.68
N ASP A 6 5.12 1.66 4.40
CA ASP A 6 4.03 0.98 3.71
C ASP A 6 4.52 -0.23 2.94
N PHE A 7 3.73 -1.29 3.02
CA PHE A 7 3.90 -2.54 2.29
C PHE A 7 2.69 -2.70 1.39
N VAL A 8 2.82 -2.16 0.18
CA VAL A 8 1.76 -2.12 -0.82
C VAL A 8 1.86 -3.34 -1.73
N PRO A 9 0.79 -4.15 -1.88
CA PRO A 9 0.80 -5.24 -2.84
C PRO A 9 1.03 -4.71 -4.25
N LYS A 10 2.07 -5.20 -4.94
CA LYS A 10 2.44 -4.67 -6.26
C LYS A 10 1.39 -5.00 -7.30
N MET A 11 1.21 -4.09 -8.25
CA MET A 11 0.45 -4.38 -9.46
C MET A 11 1.24 -5.37 -10.34
N ILE A 12 0.63 -6.53 -10.59
CA ILE A 12 1.17 -7.59 -11.46
C ILE A 12 0.80 -7.29 -12.92
N SER A 13 -0.42 -6.82 -13.16
CA SER A 13 -0.85 -6.38 -14.48
C SER A 13 -1.82 -5.21 -14.41
N GLU A 14 -1.64 -4.26 -15.32
CA GLU A 14 -2.51 -3.10 -15.46
C GLU A 14 -3.94 -3.51 -15.85
N PRO A 15 -4.96 -2.78 -15.35
CA PRO A 15 -6.34 -2.95 -15.82
C PRO A 15 -6.43 -2.69 -17.32
N ARG A 16 -7.29 -3.45 -18.00
CA ARG A 16 -7.60 -3.29 -19.43
C ARG A 16 -9.09 -3.17 -19.64
N LEU A 17 -9.51 -2.80 -20.85
CA LEU A 17 -10.93 -2.80 -21.20
C LEU A 17 -11.54 -4.19 -20.91
N PHE A 18 -12.54 -4.22 -20.01
CA PHE A 18 -13.21 -5.42 -19.49
C PHE A 18 -12.36 -6.40 -18.65
N LYS A 19 -11.14 -6.03 -18.23
CA LYS A 19 -10.32 -6.84 -17.31
C LYS A 19 -9.79 -5.98 -16.16
N ALA A 20 -10.11 -6.36 -14.93
CA ALA A 20 -9.52 -5.73 -13.75
C ALA A 20 -8.00 -5.96 -13.71
N GLY A 21 -7.27 -5.00 -13.11
CA GLY A 21 -5.85 -5.18 -12.83
C GLY A 21 -5.64 -6.31 -11.83
N GLU A 22 -4.49 -6.97 -11.93
CA GLU A 22 -4.09 -8.00 -10.98
C GLU A 22 -3.02 -7.44 -10.04
N TYR A 23 -3.10 -7.83 -8.78
CA TYR A 23 -2.22 -7.35 -7.72
C TYR A 23 -1.72 -8.54 -6.90
N GLU A 24 -0.59 -8.37 -6.26
CA GLU A 24 -0.16 -9.27 -5.19
C GLU A 24 -1.23 -9.34 -4.09
N SER A 25 -1.20 -10.42 -3.32
CA SER A 25 -2.14 -10.59 -2.21
C SER A 25 -1.74 -9.73 -1.00
N ILE A 26 -2.70 -9.47 -0.11
CA ILE A 26 -2.41 -8.75 1.15
C ILE A 26 -1.47 -9.56 2.05
N GLU A 27 -1.51 -10.89 1.96
CA GLU A 27 -0.59 -11.78 2.67
C GLU A 27 0.86 -11.61 2.18
N ALA A 28 1.08 -11.32 0.89
CA ALA A 28 2.40 -11.01 0.38
C ALA A 28 2.95 -9.70 0.97
N ALA A 29 2.11 -8.68 1.10
CA ALA A 29 2.46 -7.44 1.79
C ALA A 29 2.78 -7.67 3.27
N LEU A 30 1.96 -8.47 3.98
CA LEU A 30 2.21 -8.82 5.38
C LEU A 30 3.50 -9.62 5.54
N ALA A 31 3.79 -10.56 4.63
CA ALA A 31 5.03 -11.33 4.63
C ALA A 31 6.25 -10.42 4.43
N ALA A 32 6.17 -9.46 3.50
CA ALA A 32 7.22 -8.46 3.30
C ALA A 32 7.45 -7.58 4.53
N ALA A 33 6.37 -7.16 5.20
CA ALA A 33 6.44 -6.42 6.46
C ALA A 33 7.17 -7.22 7.55
N ASN A 34 6.77 -8.48 7.74
CA ASN A 34 7.39 -9.38 8.73
C ASN A 34 8.88 -9.62 8.47
N SER A 35 9.26 -9.85 7.21
CA SER A 35 10.67 -10.01 6.83
C SER A 35 11.49 -8.76 7.15
N TRP A 36 11.00 -7.58 6.77
CA TRP A 36 11.66 -6.31 7.07
C TRP A 36 11.78 -6.05 8.58
N ILE A 37 10.70 -6.27 9.34
CA ILE A 37 10.71 -6.14 10.80
C ILE A 37 11.79 -7.03 11.43
N LYS A 38 11.87 -8.28 10.99
CA LYS A 38 12.81 -9.27 11.50
C LYS A 38 14.26 -8.95 11.14
N GLU A 39 14.51 -8.55 9.88
CA GLU A 39 15.85 -8.28 9.37
C GLU A 39 16.51 -7.07 10.05
N TYR A 40 15.73 -6.02 10.32
CA TYR A 40 16.23 -4.76 10.87
C TYR A 40 15.89 -4.55 12.35
N GLU A 41 15.36 -5.57 13.03
CA GLU A 41 14.97 -5.53 14.45
C GLU A 41 14.10 -4.31 14.79
N ILE A 42 13.12 -4.02 13.92
CA ILE A 42 12.32 -2.80 14.00
C ILE A 42 11.50 -2.75 15.28
N LYS A 43 11.60 -1.64 16.03
CA LYS A 43 10.75 -1.37 17.19
C LYS A 43 9.39 -0.84 16.75
N ILE A 44 8.45 -1.76 16.56
CA ILE A 44 7.07 -1.48 16.15
C ILE A 44 6.33 -0.68 17.22
N VAL A 45 5.51 0.27 16.74
CA VAL A 45 4.51 1.00 17.53
C VAL A 45 3.10 0.50 17.21
N ASN A 46 2.78 0.35 15.92
CA ASN A 46 1.49 -0.13 15.43
C ASN A 46 1.63 -0.80 14.06
N VAL A 47 0.72 -1.72 13.74
CA VAL A 47 0.54 -2.27 12.39
C VAL A 47 -0.94 -2.14 12.04
N GLU A 48 -1.24 -1.58 10.88
CA GLU A 48 -2.61 -1.36 10.43
C GLU A 48 -2.79 -1.75 8.95
N THR A 49 -4.03 -2.09 8.60
CA THR A 49 -4.46 -2.18 7.20
C THR A 49 -5.04 -0.84 6.79
N VAL A 50 -4.46 -0.20 5.77
CA VAL A 50 -4.95 1.05 5.20
C VAL A 50 -5.63 0.77 3.87
N VAL A 51 -6.71 1.49 3.57
CA VAL A 51 -7.47 1.34 2.31
C VAL A 51 -7.57 2.70 1.63
N LEU A 52 -7.02 2.81 0.42
CA LEU A 52 -6.98 4.05 -0.36
C LEU A 52 -7.41 3.80 -1.82
N PRO A 53 -8.11 4.74 -2.47
CA PRO A 53 -8.46 4.63 -3.87
C PRO A 53 -7.29 5.01 -4.78
N ASN A 54 -7.19 4.38 -5.95
CA ASN A 54 -6.43 4.84 -7.12
C ASN A 54 -4.93 5.17 -6.88
N ILE A 55 -4.29 4.57 -5.86
CA ILE A 55 -2.87 4.79 -5.52
C ILE A 55 -1.87 4.40 -6.62
N TRP A 56 -2.33 3.72 -7.67
CA TRP A 56 -1.55 3.34 -8.85
C TRP A 56 -1.82 4.22 -10.07
N SER A 57 -2.65 5.25 -9.92
CA SER A 57 -2.89 6.22 -10.98
C SER A 57 -1.62 6.98 -11.30
N ARG A 58 -1.39 7.27 -12.59
CA ARG A 58 -0.23 8.04 -13.04
C ARG A 58 -0.19 9.49 -12.55
N TYR A 59 -1.29 9.97 -11.97
CA TYR A 59 -1.46 11.33 -11.48
C TYR A 59 -1.30 11.46 -9.95
N GLU A 60 -1.10 10.34 -9.26
CA GLU A 60 -1.01 10.24 -7.81
C GLU A 60 0.43 9.82 -7.42
N GLU A 61 0.92 10.21 -6.24
CA GLU A 61 2.25 9.85 -5.72
C GLU A 61 2.20 8.58 -4.84
N GLY A 62 1.01 8.05 -4.59
CA GLY A 62 0.77 6.75 -3.97
C GLY A 62 0.22 6.85 -2.55
N THR A 63 0.77 6.06 -1.62
CA THR A 63 0.20 5.93 -0.26
C THR A 63 0.47 7.10 0.68
N SER A 64 1.28 8.07 0.24
CA SER A 64 1.56 9.32 0.95
C SER A 64 0.69 10.49 0.50
N ASP A 65 -0.13 10.33 -0.53
CA ASP A 65 -1.02 11.39 -0.99
C ASP A 65 -2.02 11.78 0.10
N VAL A 66 -2.11 13.09 0.35
CA VAL A 66 -3.02 13.64 1.36
C VAL A 66 -4.46 13.75 0.86
N ALA A 67 -4.65 13.69 -0.45
CA ALA A 67 -5.95 13.71 -1.11
C ALA A 67 -5.86 12.87 -2.40
N LEU A 68 -6.85 12.00 -2.62
CA LEU A 68 -6.90 11.10 -3.77
C LEU A 68 -8.18 11.34 -4.56
N GLY A 69 -8.07 11.44 -5.88
CA GLY A 69 -9.20 11.65 -6.77
C GLY A 69 -9.92 10.35 -7.13
N THR A 70 -11.25 10.33 -7.02
CA THR A 70 -12.09 9.21 -7.50
C THR A 70 -12.95 9.56 -8.71
N SER A 71 -13.11 10.85 -9.02
CA SER A 71 -14.07 11.34 -10.02
C SER A 71 -13.66 11.14 -11.48
N GLY A 72 -12.37 10.90 -11.76
CA GLY A 72 -11.83 10.74 -13.12
C GLY A 72 -11.65 9.29 -13.58
N GLU A 73 -11.71 8.33 -12.65
CA GLU A 73 -11.47 6.91 -12.93
C GLU A 73 -12.78 6.14 -12.75
N MET A 74 -13.36 5.69 -13.86
CA MET A 74 -14.57 4.87 -13.90
C MET A 74 -14.21 3.46 -14.42
N PRO A 75 -14.19 2.43 -13.56
CA PRO A 75 -14.47 2.45 -12.13
C PRO A 75 -13.25 2.89 -11.29
N SER A 76 -13.50 3.43 -10.09
CA SER A 76 -12.45 3.64 -9.10
C SER A 76 -12.05 2.31 -8.47
N TYR A 77 -10.75 2.11 -8.26
CA TYR A 77 -10.22 0.89 -7.63
C TYR A 77 -9.72 1.21 -6.23
N TRP A 78 -10.09 0.37 -5.27
CA TRP A 78 -9.67 0.51 -3.87
C TRP A 78 -8.58 -0.50 -3.56
N HIS A 79 -7.51 -0.03 -2.93
CA HIS A 79 -6.31 -0.81 -2.66
C HIS A 79 -6.07 -0.91 -1.16
N GLN A 80 -5.87 -2.14 -0.68
CA GLN A 80 -5.53 -2.41 0.71
C GLN A 80 -4.04 -2.68 0.83
N PHE A 81 -3.41 -2.15 1.87
CA PHE A 81 -1.99 -2.39 2.16
C PHE A 81 -1.72 -2.36 3.67
N VAL A 82 -0.54 -2.82 4.06
CA VAL A 82 -0.10 -2.82 5.46
C VAL A 82 0.79 -1.62 5.72
N ARG A 83 0.48 -0.83 6.75
CA ARG A 83 1.35 0.24 7.26
C ARG A 83 1.92 -0.17 8.61
N VAL A 84 3.24 -0.05 8.75
CA VAL A 84 3.93 -0.28 10.02
C VAL A 84 4.42 1.07 10.54
N TRP A 85 3.94 1.48 11.70
CA TRP A 85 4.48 2.61 12.46
C TRP A 85 5.57 2.09 13.40
N TYR A 86 6.72 2.75 13.43
CA TYR A 86 7.89 2.31 14.20
C TYR A 86 8.66 3.47 14.81
N ARG A 87 9.49 3.16 15.81
CA ARG A 87 10.42 4.13 16.41
C ARG A 87 11.80 3.99 15.82
N THR A 88 12.39 5.13 15.46
CA THR A 88 13.83 5.26 15.24
C THR A 88 14.52 5.70 16.53
N GLY A 89 15.74 5.19 16.75
CA GLY A 89 16.65 5.65 17.80
C GLY A 89 17.04 7.11 17.63
#